data_AF-A0A382S151-F1
#
_entry.id   AF-A0A382S151-F1
#
_cell.length_a   1.000
_cell.length_b   1.000
_cell.length_c   1.000
_cell.angle_alpha   90.00
_cell.angle_beta   90.00
_cell.angle_gamma   90.00
#
_symmetry.space_group_name_H-M   'P 1'
#
loop_
_entity.id
_entity.type
_entity.pdbx_description
1 polymer ?
#
loop_
_entity_poly.entity_id
_entity_poly.type
_entity_poly.pdbx_seq_one_letter_code
_entity_poly.pdbx_strand_id
1 'polypeptide(L)'
;QFFGTIAKPAAVVSVVMANPTLMAKALSGIRSTAGNPKDIARDESFWREIQQGYTADRSMINLNNGGVSPAPRVVQEAMKRHLDFSNTSPAYSMWQILEPQREPVRRRLARFSKCSPEEIALTRNASEGLQILQNGLDLSSGDEVLTTTQDYGRMINTFKQRECRDGIVMKQFKIPVPAENDNEIVHLFEKNITPKTKMILMCHMINLTGQILPVKKVVRMARKYDIPVIVDGAHAFAHFDFDMTDLECDYYATSLHKWLCAPHGTGMLYVRKNKIPGLWPLQASNECGKDDIRKFEEIGTHPAANYLAIGDALTF
;
A
#
# COMPACT_ATOMS: atom_id res chain seq x y z
N GLN A 1 -39.02 32.01 -30.84
CA GLN A 1 -38.00 32.09 -31.92
C GLN A 1 -36.77 32.79 -31.38
N PHE A 2 -35.69 32.06 -31.12
CA PHE A 2 -34.33 32.50 -31.46
C PHE A 2 -33.41 31.27 -31.37
N PHE A 3 -33.19 30.65 -32.53
CA PHE A 3 -32.19 29.63 -32.75
C PHE A 3 -30.84 30.31 -32.99
N GLY A 4 -29.77 29.66 -32.54
CA GLY A 4 -28.52 29.63 -33.30
C GLY A 4 -27.37 30.46 -32.74
N THR A 5 -26.50 29.83 -31.97
CA THR A 5 -25.07 30.05 -32.17
C THR A 5 -24.34 28.73 -32.02
N ILE A 6 -23.91 28.24 -33.18
CA ILE A 6 -22.98 27.13 -33.36
C ILE A 6 -21.63 27.59 -32.80
N ALA A 7 -21.18 26.98 -31.71
CA ALA A 7 -19.78 26.96 -31.35
C ALA A 7 -19.32 25.50 -31.48
N LYS A 8 -18.63 25.20 -32.59
CA LYS A 8 -17.91 23.93 -32.79
C LYS A 8 -16.91 23.76 -31.62
N PRO A 9 -16.93 22.67 -30.85
CA PRO A 9 -15.75 22.32 -30.07
C PRO A 9 -14.70 21.85 -31.07
N ALA A 10 -13.65 22.65 -31.20
CA ALA A 10 -12.49 22.33 -32.02
C ALA A 10 -11.96 20.94 -31.65
N ALA A 11 -11.96 20.06 -32.64
CA ALA A 11 -11.46 18.70 -32.62
C ALA A 11 -9.92 18.65 -32.52
N VAL A 12 -9.36 19.25 -31.47
CA VAL A 12 -7.90 19.26 -31.21
C VAL A 12 -7.53 18.45 -29.95
N VAL A 13 -8.50 18.12 -29.09
CA VAL A 13 -8.24 17.36 -27.85
C VAL A 13 -8.25 15.84 -28.07
N SER A 14 -8.74 15.37 -29.22
CA SER A 14 -8.99 13.93 -29.46
C SER A 14 -7.78 13.13 -29.98
N VAL A 15 -6.70 13.78 -30.40
CA VAL A 15 -5.57 13.09 -31.09
C VAL A 15 -4.49 12.59 -30.13
N VAL A 16 -4.48 13.05 -28.87
CA VAL A 16 -3.59 12.51 -27.83
C VAL A 16 -4.07 11.16 -27.29
N MET A 17 -5.35 10.81 -27.55
CA MET A 17 -6.10 9.83 -26.76
C MET A 17 -5.94 8.35 -27.17
N ALA A 18 -5.10 8.02 -28.15
CA ALA A 18 -4.93 6.62 -28.60
C ALA A 18 -3.49 6.23 -28.90
N ASN A 19 -2.51 7.09 -28.63
CA ASN A 19 -1.13 6.83 -29.02
C ASN A 19 -0.23 6.51 -27.81
N PRO A 20 0.17 5.24 -27.61
CA PRO A 20 1.11 4.84 -26.56
C PRO A 20 2.40 5.67 -26.56
N THR A 21 2.83 6.19 -27.72
CA THR A 21 4.03 7.05 -27.82
C THR A 21 3.82 8.45 -27.26
N LEU A 22 2.60 9.00 -27.28
CA LEU A 22 2.29 10.29 -26.65
C LEU A 22 2.27 10.16 -25.13
N MET A 23 1.71 9.07 -24.60
CA MET A 23 1.77 8.78 -23.18
C MET A 23 3.20 8.46 -22.71
N ALA A 24 3.99 7.75 -23.51
CA ALA A 24 5.41 7.51 -23.22
C ALA A 24 6.24 8.81 -23.25
N LYS A 25 5.95 9.74 -24.19
CA LYS A 25 6.57 11.07 -24.23
C LYS A 25 6.18 11.92 -23.02
N ALA A 26 4.90 11.95 -22.67
CA ALA A 26 4.40 12.62 -21.46
C ALA A 26 5.11 12.10 -20.21
N LEU A 27 5.14 10.78 -20.03
CA LEU A 27 5.83 10.11 -18.92
C LEU A 27 7.35 10.36 -18.91
N SER A 28 7.99 10.48 -20.08
CA SER A 28 9.41 10.84 -20.17
C SER A 28 9.68 12.29 -19.75
N GLY A 29 8.77 13.21 -20.09
CA GLY A 29 8.82 14.60 -19.64
C GLY A 29 8.68 14.69 -18.12
N ILE A 30 7.74 13.94 -17.56
CA ILE A 30 7.49 13.87 -16.12
C ILE A 30 8.69 13.32 -15.34
N ARG A 31 9.32 12.24 -15.84
CA ARG A 31 10.53 11.68 -15.22
C ARG A 31 11.74 12.62 -15.29
N SER A 32 11.74 13.54 -16.24
CA SER A 32 12.80 14.55 -16.40
C SER A 32 12.52 15.86 -15.66
N THR A 33 11.34 16.00 -15.03
CA THR A 33 11.00 17.18 -14.23
C THR A 33 11.95 17.27 -13.03
N ALA A 34 12.94 18.14 -13.16
CA ALA A 34 13.89 18.47 -12.11
C ALA A 34 13.65 19.92 -11.66
N GLY A 35 13.65 20.16 -10.35
CA GLY A 35 13.40 21.48 -9.81
C GLY A 35 13.04 21.47 -8.33
N ASN A 36 12.80 22.64 -7.76
CA ASN A 36 12.32 22.76 -6.39
C ASN A 36 10.87 22.21 -6.31
N PRO A 37 10.55 21.33 -5.35
CA PRO A 37 9.20 20.80 -5.19
C PRO A 37 8.10 21.87 -5.06
N LYS A 38 8.40 23.02 -4.45
CA LYS A 38 7.44 24.13 -4.31
C LYS A 38 7.11 24.80 -5.65
N ASP A 39 8.07 24.84 -6.56
CA ASP A 39 7.88 25.44 -7.88
C ASP A 39 7.13 24.46 -8.79
N ILE A 40 7.52 23.18 -8.78
CA ILE A 40 6.79 22.11 -9.50
C ILE A 40 5.34 22.03 -9.03
N ALA A 41 5.08 22.12 -7.72
CA ALA A 41 3.72 22.13 -7.16
C ALA A 41 2.83 23.26 -7.70
N ARG A 42 3.43 24.35 -8.22
CA ARG A 42 2.71 25.49 -8.81
C ARG A 42 2.68 25.46 -10.35
N ASP A 43 3.33 24.48 -10.97
CA ASP A 43 3.33 24.33 -12.44
C ASP A 43 2.02 23.68 -12.91
N GLU A 44 1.03 24.54 -13.18
CA GLU A 44 -0.28 24.13 -13.70
C GLU A 44 -0.20 23.40 -15.05
N SER A 45 0.85 23.64 -15.86
CA SER A 45 0.99 22.96 -17.15
C SER A 45 1.41 21.52 -16.95
N PHE A 46 2.39 21.30 -16.06
CA PHE A 46 2.82 19.98 -15.64
C PHE A 46 1.67 19.17 -15.01
N TRP A 47 0.97 19.74 -14.02
CA TRP A 47 -0.12 19.02 -13.35
C TRP A 47 -1.34 18.82 -14.26
N ARG A 48 -1.60 19.72 -15.22
CA ARG A 48 -2.65 19.50 -16.22
C ARG A 48 -2.37 18.26 -17.07
N GLU A 49 -1.12 18.02 -17.46
CA GLU A 49 -0.73 16.82 -18.20
C GLU A 49 -0.97 15.54 -17.38
N ILE A 50 -0.52 15.53 -16.12
CA ILE A 50 -0.81 14.43 -15.16
C ILE A 50 -2.32 14.22 -15.03
N GLN A 51 -3.08 15.30 -14.88
CA GLN A 51 -4.53 15.27 -14.70
C GLN A 51 -5.24 14.62 -15.90
N GLN A 52 -4.75 14.81 -17.13
CA GLN A 52 -5.29 14.15 -18.34
C GLN A 52 -5.05 12.63 -18.36
N GLY A 53 -4.08 12.14 -17.58
CA GLY A 53 -3.85 10.72 -17.38
C GLY A 53 -4.98 10.00 -16.64
N TYR A 54 -5.88 10.72 -15.96
CA TYR A 54 -6.97 10.14 -15.18
C TYR A 54 -8.32 10.22 -15.90
N THR A 55 -9.17 9.22 -15.67
CA THR A 55 -10.56 9.17 -16.17
C THR A 55 -11.59 9.66 -15.17
N ALA A 56 -11.15 10.32 -14.09
CA ALA A 56 -12.00 10.79 -13.02
C ALA A 56 -13.07 11.79 -13.53
N ASP A 57 -14.25 11.75 -12.89
CA ASP A 57 -15.36 12.65 -13.19
C ASP A 57 -14.94 14.11 -12.98
N ARG A 58 -15.01 14.90 -14.07
CA ARG A 58 -14.60 16.32 -14.07
C ARG A 58 -15.63 17.25 -13.41
N SER A 59 -16.83 16.76 -13.12
CA SER A 59 -17.85 17.51 -12.38
C SER A 59 -17.63 17.50 -10.86
N MET A 60 -16.74 16.64 -10.36
CA MET A 60 -16.46 16.45 -8.94
C MET A 60 -15.00 16.79 -8.62
N ILE A 61 -14.80 17.58 -7.55
CA ILE A 61 -13.45 17.84 -7.01
C ILE A 61 -13.14 16.79 -5.95
N ASN A 62 -12.23 15.87 -6.26
CA ASN A 62 -11.79 14.86 -5.29
C ASN A 62 -10.65 15.41 -4.41
N LEU A 63 -10.97 15.71 -3.15
CA LEU A 63 -9.99 16.12 -2.12
C LEU A 63 -9.61 14.97 -1.18
N ASN A 64 -9.96 13.71 -1.51
CA ASN A 64 -9.77 12.56 -0.63
C ASN A 64 -9.16 11.35 -1.34
N ASN A 65 -8.07 11.55 -2.10
CA ASN A 65 -7.30 10.44 -2.69
C ASN A 65 -6.73 9.48 -1.62
N GLY A 66 -6.54 9.96 -0.38
CA GLY A 66 -6.11 9.13 0.74
C GLY A 66 -7.14 8.05 1.13
N GLY A 67 -8.43 8.31 0.93
CA GLY A 67 -9.48 7.29 1.10
C GLY A 67 -9.29 6.15 0.13
N VAL A 68 -9.44 6.46 -1.16
CA VAL A 68 -9.16 5.58 -2.31
C VAL A 68 -8.78 6.47 -3.50
N SER A 69 -7.69 6.16 -4.18
CA SER A 69 -7.24 6.94 -5.35
C SER A 69 -7.81 6.33 -6.64
N PRO A 70 -8.23 7.15 -7.63
CA PRO A 70 -8.50 6.63 -8.96
C PRO A 70 -7.19 6.11 -9.59
N ALA A 71 -7.22 4.93 -10.21
CA ALA A 71 -6.09 4.50 -11.04
C ALA A 71 -6.03 5.37 -12.30
N PRO A 72 -4.85 5.72 -12.85
CA PRO A 72 -4.76 6.41 -14.14
C PRO A 72 -5.25 5.50 -15.27
N ARG A 73 -5.63 6.10 -16.40
CA ARG A 73 -6.17 5.40 -17.58
C ARG A 73 -5.26 4.25 -18.03
N VAL A 74 -3.94 4.42 -18.04
CA VAL A 74 -3.00 3.36 -18.45
C VAL A 74 -3.12 2.11 -17.59
N VAL A 75 -3.31 2.26 -16.28
CA VAL A 75 -3.51 1.16 -15.33
C VAL A 75 -4.86 0.49 -15.56
N GLN A 76 -5.91 1.30 -15.78
CA GLN A 76 -7.25 0.78 -16.08
C GLN A 76 -7.27 -0.06 -17.37
N GLU A 77 -6.65 0.45 -18.44
CA GLU A 77 -6.60 -0.25 -19.72
C GLU A 77 -5.72 -1.50 -19.65
N ALA A 78 -4.61 -1.47 -18.91
CA ALA A 78 -3.80 -2.66 -18.67
C ALA A 78 -4.59 -3.75 -17.93
N MET A 79 -5.31 -3.37 -16.87
CA MET A 79 -6.18 -4.29 -16.13
C MET A 79 -7.25 -4.92 -17.04
N LYS A 80 -7.94 -4.13 -17.87
CA LYS A 80 -8.94 -4.64 -18.84
C LYS A 80 -8.32 -5.65 -19.80
N ARG A 81 -7.18 -5.32 -20.42
CA ARG A 81 -6.49 -6.24 -21.35
C ARG A 81 -6.12 -7.57 -20.70
N HIS A 82 -5.60 -7.55 -19.48
CA HIS A 82 -5.28 -8.78 -18.75
C HIS A 82 -6.54 -9.57 -18.39
N LEU A 83 -7.63 -8.90 -18.02
CA LEU A 83 -8.91 -9.55 -17.71
C LEU A 83 -9.53 -10.19 -18.96
N ASP A 84 -9.53 -9.50 -20.09
CA ASP A 84 -10.04 -10.03 -21.37
C ASP A 84 -9.23 -11.25 -21.79
N PHE A 85 -7.89 -11.18 -21.73
CA PHE A 85 -7.02 -12.32 -22.05
C PHE A 85 -7.25 -13.50 -21.09
N SER A 86 -7.43 -13.24 -19.80
CA SER A 86 -7.75 -14.25 -18.80
C SER A 86 -9.01 -15.04 -19.13
N ASN A 87 -9.99 -14.43 -19.81
CA ASN A 87 -11.26 -15.09 -20.17
C ASN A 87 -11.21 -15.87 -21.49
N THR A 88 -10.11 -15.82 -22.25
CA THR A 88 -9.98 -16.57 -23.50
C THR A 88 -9.88 -18.09 -23.28
N SER A 89 -9.15 -18.51 -22.24
CA SER A 89 -9.04 -19.91 -21.82
C SER A 89 -8.46 -19.97 -20.39
N PRO A 90 -9.26 -19.72 -19.33
CA PRO A 90 -8.73 -19.43 -17.99
C PRO A 90 -7.71 -20.44 -17.45
N ALA A 91 -7.92 -21.74 -17.64
CA ALA A 91 -6.97 -22.75 -17.16
C ALA A 91 -5.59 -22.69 -17.84
N TYR A 92 -5.50 -22.09 -19.04
CA TYR A 92 -4.26 -21.87 -19.78
C TYR A 92 -3.81 -20.41 -19.70
N SER A 93 -4.64 -19.47 -20.18
CA SER A 93 -4.30 -18.05 -20.24
C SER A 93 -4.14 -17.41 -18.87
N MET A 94 -5.01 -17.71 -17.89
CA MET A 94 -4.84 -17.20 -16.53
C MET A 94 -3.72 -17.96 -15.83
N TRP A 95 -3.91 -19.26 -15.56
CA TRP A 95 -3.02 -20.02 -14.68
C TRP A 95 -1.62 -20.24 -15.23
N GLN A 96 -1.45 -20.52 -16.53
CA GLN A 96 -0.13 -20.85 -17.09
C GLN A 96 0.60 -19.63 -17.65
N ILE A 97 -0.11 -18.60 -18.11
CA ILE A 97 0.50 -17.43 -18.75
C ILE A 97 0.50 -16.21 -17.84
N LEU A 98 -0.65 -15.79 -17.30
CA LEU A 98 -0.75 -14.54 -16.54
C LEU A 98 -0.25 -14.68 -15.10
N GLU A 99 -0.63 -15.73 -14.37
CA GLU A 99 -0.27 -15.85 -12.95
C GLU A 99 1.24 -15.84 -12.69
N PRO A 100 2.10 -16.52 -13.48
CA PRO A 100 3.55 -16.46 -13.30
C PRO A 100 4.15 -15.06 -13.50
N GLN A 101 3.45 -14.17 -14.21
CA GLN A 101 3.90 -12.79 -14.45
C GLN A 101 3.81 -11.90 -13.20
N ARG A 102 3.24 -12.40 -12.09
CA ARG A 102 3.32 -11.73 -10.78
C ARG A 102 4.76 -11.54 -10.29
N GLU A 103 5.67 -12.46 -10.62
CA GLU A 103 7.05 -12.43 -10.14
C GLU A 103 7.86 -11.24 -10.71
N PRO A 104 7.79 -10.94 -12.02
CA PRO A 104 8.28 -9.67 -12.56
C PRO A 104 7.72 -8.43 -11.83
N VAL A 105 6.43 -8.40 -11.52
CA VAL A 105 5.81 -7.29 -10.78
C VAL A 105 6.39 -7.17 -9.37
N ARG A 106 6.48 -8.30 -8.64
CA ARG A 106 7.11 -8.37 -7.31
C ARG A 106 8.52 -7.80 -7.33
N ARG A 107 9.35 -8.20 -8.31
CA ARG A 107 10.72 -7.66 -8.46
C ARG A 107 10.73 -6.15 -8.68
N ARG A 108 9.75 -5.60 -9.39
CA ARG A 108 9.62 -4.14 -9.59
C ARG A 108 9.21 -3.43 -8.30
N LEU A 109 8.24 -3.96 -7.55
CA LEU A 109 7.86 -3.45 -6.23
C LEU A 109 9.04 -3.51 -5.25
N ALA A 110 9.80 -4.60 -5.26
CA ALA A 110 11.00 -4.77 -4.43
C ALA A 110 12.06 -3.71 -4.72
N ARG A 111 12.32 -3.42 -6.01
CA ARG A 111 13.22 -2.34 -6.39
C ARG A 111 12.70 -0.96 -5.98
N PHE A 112 11.40 -0.70 -6.17
CA PHE A 112 10.79 0.56 -5.76
C PHE A 112 10.86 0.77 -4.24
N SER A 113 10.63 -0.30 -3.47
CA SER A 113 10.67 -0.29 -1.99
C SER A 113 12.09 -0.43 -1.42
N LYS A 114 13.08 -0.69 -2.29
CA LYS A 114 14.49 -0.98 -1.96
C LYS A 114 14.66 -2.11 -0.93
N CYS A 115 14.02 -3.26 -1.19
CA CYS A 115 14.17 -4.49 -0.42
C CYS A 115 14.27 -5.73 -1.32
N SER A 116 14.38 -6.91 -0.72
CA SER A 116 14.41 -8.16 -1.47
C SER A 116 13.01 -8.54 -2.00
N PRO A 117 12.88 -9.09 -3.22
CA PRO A 117 11.61 -9.67 -3.67
C PRO A 117 11.16 -10.83 -2.79
N GLU A 118 12.09 -11.52 -2.11
CA GLU A 118 11.80 -12.61 -1.17
C GLU A 118 11.26 -12.12 0.18
N GLU A 119 11.04 -10.82 0.33
CA GLU A 119 10.44 -10.19 1.51
C GLU A 119 9.08 -9.57 1.20
N ILE A 120 8.61 -9.63 -0.06
CA ILE A 120 7.33 -9.06 -0.48
C ILE A 120 6.32 -10.14 -0.84
N ALA A 121 5.13 -10.10 -0.24
CA ALA A 121 3.92 -10.74 -0.72
C ALA A 121 2.96 -9.71 -1.34
N LEU A 122 2.25 -10.11 -2.39
CA LEU A 122 1.18 -9.34 -3.00
C LEU A 122 -0.13 -9.68 -2.30
N THR A 123 -0.77 -8.68 -1.70
CA THR A 123 -2.05 -8.83 -1.00
C THR A 123 -3.13 -8.05 -1.72
N ARG A 124 -4.38 -8.17 -1.27
CA ARG A 124 -5.52 -7.43 -1.83
C ARG A 124 -5.63 -6.00 -1.31
N ASN A 125 -4.93 -5.65 -0.23
CA ASN A 125 -4.92 -4.31 0.39
C ASN A 125 -4.03 -4.29 1.66
N ALA A 126 -3.83 -3.10 2.25
CA ALA A 126 -3.15 -2.96 3.54
C ALA A 126 -3.82 -3.80 4.64
N SER A 127 -5.15 -3.83 4.68
CA SER A 127 -5.87 -4.49 5.77
C SER A 127 -5.61 -5.99 5.79
N GLU A 128 -5.61 -6.65 4.63
CA GLU A 128 -5.23 -8.05 4.51
C GLU A 128 -3.79 -8.29 4.96
N GLY A 129 -2.84 -7.50 4.46
CA GLY A 129 -1.43 -7.63 4.87
C GLY A 129 -1.24 -7.47 6.36
N LEU A 130 -1.87 -6.47 6.97
CA LEU A 130 -1.83 -6.25 8.41
C LEU A 130 -2.59 -7.32 9.20
N GLN A 131 -3.66 -7.89 8.65
CA GLN A 131 -4.40 -8.98 9.31
C GLN A 131 -3.66 -10.31 9.25
N ILE A 132 -2.87 -10.56 8.19
CA ILE A 132 -1.91 -11.68 8.18
C ILE A 132 -0.96 -11.55 9.35
N LEU A 133 -0.44 -10.34 9.60
CA LEU A 133 0.48 -10.09 10.73
C LEU A 133 -0.22 -10.22 12.10
N GLN A 134 -1.36 -9.56 12.28
CA GLN A 134 -2.07 -9.55 13.56
C GLN A 134 -2.60 -10.92 13.95
N ASN A 135 -3.03 -11.74 12.99
CA ASN A 135 -3.56 -13.08 13.28
C ASN A 135 -2.49 -14.17 13.18
N GLY A 136 -1.43 -13.93 12.43
CA GLY A 136 -0.39 -14.91 12.16
C GLY A 136 0.72 -14.97 13.20
N LEU A 137 0.77 -14.02 14.13
CA LEU A 137 1.71 -14.01 15.24
C LEU A 137 1.11 -14.68 16.47
N ASP A 138 1.83 -15.68 16.98
CA ASP A 138 1.47 -16.42 18.18
C ASP A 138 1.52 -15.49 19.40
N LEU A 139 0.37 -15.36 20.07
CA LEU A 139 0.21 -14.65 21.34
C LEU A 139 -0.61 -15.53 22.27
N SER A 140 -0.25 -15.54 23.54
CA SER A 140 -0.96 -16.25 24.59
C SER A 140 -1.95 -15.34 25.30
N SER A 141 -2.92 -15.95 26.00
CA SER A 141 -3.82 -15.17 26.86
C SER A 141 -3.03 -14.34 27.87
N GLY A 142 -3.40 -13.07 28.01
CA GLY A 142 -2.73 -12.09 28.85
C GLY A 142 -1.52 -11.39 28.22
N ASP A 143 -1.04 -11.80 27.04
CA ASP A 143 -0.05 -11.04 26.28
C ASP A 143 -0.64 -9.70 25.84
N GLU A 144 0.18 -8.65 25.86
CA GLU A 144 -0.24 -7.29 25.53
C GLU A 144 0.21 -6.89 24.12
N VAL A 145 -0.73 -6.33 23.35
CA VAL A 145 -0.44 -5.62 22.09
C VAL A 145 -0.58 -4.12 22.35
N LEU A 146 0.46 -3.35 22.03
CA LEU A 146 0.50 -1.91 22.24
C LEU A 146 0.19 -1.19 20.93
N THR A 147 -0.79 -0.30 20.94
CA THR A 147 -1.19 0.51 19.79
C THR A 147 -1.63 1.89 20.27
N THR A 148 -2.15 2.73 19.38
CA THR A 148 -2.56 4.09 19.68
C THR A 148 -4.06 4.27 19.45
N THR A 149 -4.65 5.31 20.02
CA THR A 149 -6.05 5.67 19.76
C THR A 149 -6.28 6.23 18.36
N GLN A 150 -5.21 6.39 17.56
CA GLN A 150 -5.25 6.96 16.22
C GLN A 150 -4.89 5.93 15.12
N ASP A 151 -4.58 4.68 15.49
CA ASP A 151 -4.40 3.61 14.51
C ASP A 151 -5.71 3.26 13.81
N TYR A 152 -5.61 2.72 12.60
CA TYR A 152 -6.76 2.50 11.74
C TYR A 152 -7.79 1.55 12.39
N GLY A 153 -9.06 1.96 12.41
CA GLY A 153 -10.12 1.27 13.15
C GLY A 153 -10.29 -0.21 12.80
N ARG A 154 -9.98 -0.63 11.57
CA ARG A 154 -10.01 -2.05 11.20
C ARG A 154 -8.92 -2.88 11.90
N MET A 155 -7.75 -2.30 12.14
CA MET A 155 -6.66 -2.97 12.87
C MET A 155 -7.02 -3.06 14.35
N ILE A 156 -7.54 -1.97 14.92
CA ILE A 156 -8.10 -1.98 16.27
C ILE A 156 -9.17 -3.06 16.44
N ASN A 157 -10.11 -3.19 15.50
CA ASN A 157 -11.14 -4.22 15.55
C ASN A 157 -10.58 -5.64 15.42
N THR A 158 -9.47 -5.83 14.70
CA THR A 158 -8.80 -7.13 14.59
C THR A 158 -8.22 -7.55 15.94
N PHE A 159 -7.54 -6.64 16.65
CA PHE A 159 -7.07 -6.94 18.00
C PHE A 159 -8.20 -7.12 19.00
N LYS A 160 -9.27 -6.32 18.96
CA LYS A 160 -10.46 -6.55 19.80
C LYS A 160 -11.06 -7.94 19.61
N GLN A 161 -11.12 -8.41 18.35
CA GLN A 161 -11.54 -9.78 18.07
C GLN A 161 -10.60 -10.81 18.73
N ARG A 162 -9.28 -10.60 18.68
CA ARG A 162 -8.32 -11.45 19.37
C ARG A 162 -8.41 -11.35 20.90
N GLU A 163 -8.74 -10.19 21.47
CA GLU A 163 -9.03 -10.08 22.91
C GLU A 163 -10.20 -10.99 23.29
N CYS A 164 -11.30 -10.97 22.52
CA CYS A 164 -12.46 -11.82 22.76
C CYS A 164 -12.19 -13.32 22.54
N ARG A 165 -11.40 -13.67 21.52
CA ARG A 165 -11.18 -15.06 21.09
C ARG A 165 -10.02 -15.74 21.81
N ASP A 166 -8.91 -15.02 21.97
CA ASP A 166 -7.61 -15.55 22.42
C ASP A 166 -7.26 -15.07 23.84
N GLY A 167 -8.00 -14.08 24.37
CA GLY A 167 -7.75 -13.51 25.70
C GLY A 167 -6.49 -12.66 25.80
N ILE A 168 -5.97 -12.14 24.68
CA ILE A 168 -4.90 -11.11 24.69
C ILE A 168 -5.44 -9.80 25.26
N VAL A 169 -4.55 -8.82 25.49
CA VAL A 169 -4.91 -7.49 25.99
C VAL A 169 -4.43 -6.41 25.02
N MET A 170 -5.32 -5.55 24.54
CA MET A 170 -4.96 -4.40 23.72
C MET A 170 -4.79 -3.17 24.61
N LYS A 171 -3.57 -2.60 24.63
CA LYS A 171 -3.29 -1.32 25.27
C LYS A 171 -3.22 -0.20 24.25
N GLN A 172 -3.91 0.90 24.55
CA GLN A 172 -3.91 2.09 23.71
C GLN A 172 -3.47 3.32 24.49
N PHE A 173 -2.69 4.18 23.83
CA PHE A 173 -2.38 5.52 24.32
C PHE A 173 -2.67 6.57 23.25
N LYS A 174 -2.81 7.83 23.68
CA LYS A 174 -3.06 8.97 22.79
C LYS A 174 -1.75 9.53 22.27
N ILE A 175 -1.69 9.81 20.97
CA ILE A 175 -0.68 10.69 20.37
C ILE A 175 -1.21 12.13 20.41
N PRO A 176 -0.39 13.16 20.72
CA PRO A 176 -0.76 14.56 20.63
C PRO A 176 -1.21 14.97 19.21
N VAL A 177 -2.03 16.01 19.10
CA VAL A 177 -2.44 16.60 17.81
C VAL A 177 -2.36 18.12 17.92
N PRO A 178 -1.40 18.79 17.24
CA PRO A 178 -0.33 18.20 16.42
C PRO A 178 0.73 17.45 17.27
N ALA A 179 1.45 16.50 16.66
CA ALA A 179 2.63 15.90 17.27
C ALA A 179 3.89 16.45 16.58
N GLU A 180 4.49 17.46 17.19
CA GLU A 180 5.61 18.21 16.59
C GLU A 180 6.98 17.67 17.00
N ASN A 181 7.03 16.75 17.98
CA ASN A 181 8.28 16.21 18.52
C ASN A 181 8.31 14.68 18.41
N ASP A 182 9.13 14.17 17.50
CA ASP A 182 9.37 12.72 17.33
C ASP A 182 9.79 12.02 18.63
N ASN A 183 10.63 12.66 19.45
CA ASN A 183 11.15 12.02 20.66
C ASN A 183 10.05 11.90 21.73
N GLU A 184 9.08 12.82 21.73
CA GLU A 184 7.89 12.68 22.55
C GLU A 184 7.09 11.45 22.12
N ILE A 185 6.85 11.27 20.82
CA ILE A 185 6.14 10.10 20.29
C ILE A 185 6.86 8.80 20.69
N VAL A 186 8.18 8.73 20.52
CA VAL A 186 8.98 7.55 20.90
C VAL A 186 8.88 7.27 22.40
N HIS A 187 8.98 8.32 23.23
CA HIS A 187 8.81 8.21 24.67
C HIS A 187 7.40 7.74 25.06
N LEU A 188 6.36 8.16 24.35
CA LEU A 188 4.99 7.68 24.57
C LEU A 188 4.85 6.18 24.29
N PHE A 189 5.50 5.65 23.24
CA PHE A 189 5.54 4.20 23.04
C PHE A 189 6.31 3.53 24.19
N GLU A 190 7.53 3.99 24.48
CA GLU A 190 8.43 3.38 25.47
C GLU A 190 7.80 3.31 26.87
N LYS A 191 7.20 4.40 27.35
CA LYS A 191 6.60 4.47 28.69
C LYS A 191 5.37 3.57 28.88
N ASN A 192 4.74 3.16 27.79
CA ASN A 192 3.56 2.28 27.82
C ASN A 192 3.90 0.79 27.62
N ILE A 193 5.18 0.47 27.36
CA ILE A 193 5.65 -0.92 27.35
C ILE A 193 5.60 -1.48 28.77
N THR A 194 5.14 -2.72 28.89
CA THR A 194 5.19 -3.51 30.12
C THR A 194 5.88 -4.85 29.88
N PRO A 195 6.20 -5.64 30.93
CA PRO A 195 6.74 -6.99 30.76
C PRO A 195 5.84 -7.94 29.95
N LYS A 196 4.56 -7.61 29.78
CA LYS A 196 3.60 -8.41 28.99
C LYS A 196 3.50 -7.94 27.53
N THR A 197 4.09 -6.81 27.16
CA THR A 197 4.02 -6.30 25.78
C THR A 197 4.80 -7.21 24.84
N LYS A 198 4.11 -7.81 23.87
CA LYS A 198 4.70 -8.73 22.87
C LYS A 198 4.70 -8.17 21.46
N MET A 199 4.01 -7.05 21.23
CA MET A 199 3.88 -6.47 19.90
C MET A 199 3.51 -5.00 19.98
N ILE A 200 4.02 -4.22 19.02
CA ILE A 200 3.55 -2.86 18.76
C ILE A 200 2.90 -2.80 17.38
N LEU A 201 1.75 -2.12 17.28
CA LEU A 201 1.18 -1.64 16.02
C LEU A 201 1.31 -0.12 15.96
N MET A 202 1.76 0.39 14.82
CA MET A 202 1.74 1.82 14.54
C MET A 202 1.47 2.12 13.06
N CYS A 203 0.72 3.18 12.77
CA CYS A 203 0.71 3.82 11.46
C CYS A 203 2.09 4.41 11.11
N HIS A 204 2.49 4.36 9.84
CA HIS A 204 3.58 5.19 9.33
C HIS A 204 3.09 6.64 9.12
N MET A 205 1.86 6.79 8.61
CA MET A 205 1.13 8.05 8.55
C MET A 205 -0.30 7.82 9.04
N ILE A 206 -0.73 8.60 10.01
CA ILE A 206 -2.08 8.51 10.59
C ILE A 206 -3.11 8.99 9.57
N ASN A 207 -4.09 8.15 9.25
CA ASN A 207 -5.11 8.44 8.23
C ASN A 207 -6.06 9.59 8.62
N LEU A 208 -6.23 9.86 9.91
CA LEU A 208 -7.15 10.88 10.44
C LEU A 208 -6.55 12.28 10.45
N THR A 209 -5.27 12.39 10.81
CA THR A 209 -4.59 13.67 11.07
C THR A 209 -3.51 14.01 10.05
N GLY A 210 -3.09 13.04 9.23
CA GLY A 210 -1.97 13.18 8.31
C GLY A 210 -0.60 13.17 9.01
N GLN A 211 -0.55 12.98 10.32
CA GLN A 211 0.70 12.96 11.09
C GLN A 211 1.60 11.79 10.62
N ILE A 212 2.83 12.11 10.23
CA ILE A 212 3.88 11.13 9.96
C ILE A 212 4.51 10.73 11.30
N LEU A 213 4.60 9.43 11.56
CA LEU A 213 5.19 8.90 12.79
C LEU A 213 6.65 8.47 12.57
N PRO A 214 7.53 8.60 13.59
CA PRO A 214 8.95 8.29 13.47
C PRO A 214 9.23 6.79 13.56
N VAL A 215 8.79 6.02 12.56
CA VAL A 215 8.84 4.55 12.51
C VAL A 215 10.22 4.01 12.90
N LYS A 216 11.29 4.47 12.25
CA LYS A 216 12.66 3.99 12.53
C LYS A 216 13.06 4.16 14.01
N LYS A 217 12.67 5.27 14.63
CA LYS A 217 13.00 5.54 16.04
C LYS A 217 12.20 4.62 16.98
N VAL A 218 10.91 4.42 16.70
CA VAL A 218 10.06 3.49 17.47
C VAL A 218 10.55 2.06 17.33
N VAL A 219 10.89 1.61 16.11
CA VAL A 219 11.44 0.27 15.84
C VAL A 219 12.74 0.04 16.62
N ARG A 220 13.68 0.99 16.57
CA ARG A 220 14.95 0.88 17.31
C ARG A 220 14.75 0.88 18.82
N MET A 221 13.78 1.65 19.33
CA MET A 221 13.41 1.62 20.75
C MET A 221 12.83 0.25 21.12
N ALA A 222 11.84 -0.25 20.38
CA ALA A 222 11.16 -1.52 20.64
C ALA A 222 12.12 -2.73 20.60
N ARG A 223 13.13 -2.68 19.71
CA ARG A 223 14.17 -3.72 19.61
C ARG A 223 14.97 -3.90 20.91
N LYS A 224 15.13 -2.86 21.74
CA LYS A 224 15.79 -2.97 23.05
C LYS A 224 15.02 -3.88 24.03
N TYR A 225 13.74 -4.08 23.76
CA TYR A 225 12.82 -4.90 24.55
C TYR A 225 12.45 -6.22 23.84
N ASP A 226 13.08 -6.52 22.69
CA ASP A 226 12.75 -7.65 21.83
C ASP A 226 11.27 -7.67 21.36
N ILE A 227 10.69 -6.48 21.18
CA ILE A 227 9.30 -6.31 20.75
C ILE A 227 9.26 -6.03 19.24
N PRO A 228 8.61 -6.88 18.43
CA PRO A 228 8.39 -6.59 17.02
C PRO A 228 7.39 -5.44 16.82
N VAL A 229 7.56 -4.72 15.72
CA VAL A 229 6.68 -3.61 15.31
C VAL A 229 6.01 -3.95 13.98
N ILE A 230 4.67 -3.95 13.97
CA ILE A 230 3.84 -3.93 12.77
C ILE A 230 3.64 -2.46 12.35
N VAL A 231 4.00 -2.16 11.11
CA VAL A 231 3.83 -0.81 10.55
C VAL A 231 2.70 -0.80 9.52
N ASP A 232 1.63 -0.03 9.82
CA ASP A 232 0.57 0.28 8.85
C ASP A 232 1.02 1.41 7.93
N GLY A 233 1.42 1.00 6.72
CA GLY A 233 1.92 1.86 5.67
C GLY A 233 0.88 2.35 4.67
N ALA A 234 -0.41 2.18 4.92
CA ALA A 234 -1.45 2.41 3.93
C ALA A 234 -1.45 3.83 3.36
N HIS A 235 -1.06 4.83 4.14
CA HIS A 235 -1.03 6.24 3.73
C HIS A 235 0.37 6.77 3.38
N ALA A 236 1.42 5.94 3.48
CA ALA A 236 2.80 6.39 3.30
C ALA A 236 3.42 5.94 1.97
N PHE A 237 3.19 4.69 1.57
CA PHE A 237 3.84 4.11 0.39
C PHE A 237 3.50 4.89 -0.89
N ALA A 238 4.52 5.33 -1.63
CA ALA A 238 4.44 6.21 -2.81
C ALA A 238 3.83 7.61 -2.55
N HIS A 239 3.60 8.00 -1.30
CA HIS A 239 3.17 9.35 -0.93
C HIS A 239 4.35 10.28 -0.65
N PHE A 240 5.40 9.73 -0.03
CA PHE A 240 6.66 10.41 0.22
C PHE A 240 7.80 9.37 0.16
N ASP A 241 9.03 9.87 0.01
CA ASP A 241 10.20 9.02 -0.16
C ASP A 241 10.67 8.41 1.16
N PHE A 242 10.81 7.09 1.19
CA PHE A 242 11.47 6.33 2.24
C PHE A 242 11.91 4.96 1.72
N ASP A 243 12.88 4.36 2.40
CA ASP A 243 13.41 3.05 2.04
C ASP A 243 12.96 2.02 3.07
N MET A 244 12.49 0.85 2.63
CA MET A 244 12.02 -0.19 3.55
C MET A 244 13.13 -0.67 4.48
N THR A 245 14.35 -0.77 3.95
CA THR A 245 15.57 -1.10 4.71
C THR A 245 15.90 -0.04 5.75
N ASP A 246 15.70 1.25 5.44
CA ASP A 246 15.96 2.34 6.38
C ASP A 246 14.98 2.40 7.54
N LEU A 247 13.74 1.95 7.36
CA LEU A 247 12.77 1.85 8.44
C LEU A 247 13.19 0.83 9.50
N GLU A 248 14.03 -0.14 9.12
CA GLU A 248 14.48 -1.26 9.96
C GLU A 248 13.33 -2.09 10.55
N CYS A 249 12.09 -1.93 10.08
CA CYS A 249 10.93 -2.64 10.62
C CYS A 249 10.98 -4.14 10.26
N ASP A 250 10.26 -4.94 11.04
CA ASP A 250 10.13 -6.38 10.79
C ASP A 250 8.95 -6.68 9.87
N TYR A 251 7.88 -5.89 10.01
CA TYR A 251 6.64 -6.08 9.28
C TYR A 251 6.07 -4.74 8.81
N TYR A 252 5.65 -4.70 7.56
CA TYR A 252 5.04 -3.51 6.95
C TYR A 252 3.97 -3.94 5.97
N ALA A 253 2.82 -3.29 5.95
CA ALA A 253 1.81 -3.55 4.93
C ALA A 253 1.17 -2.27 4.43
N THR A 254 0.78 -2.25 3.15
CA THR A 254 0.25 -1.05 2.50
C THR A 254 -0.75 -1.37 1.40
N SER A 255 -1.56 -0.38 1.04
CA SER A 255 -2.48 -0.42 -0.09
C SER A 255 -1.80 0.23 -1.28
N LEU A 256 -1.69 -0.51 -2.38
CA LEU A 256 -1.10 0.00 -3.62
C LEU A 256 -2.10 0.86 -4.41
N HIS A 257 -3.39 0.74 -4.12
CA HIS A 257 -4.47 1.51 -4.75
C HIS A 257 -4.76 2.88 -4.11
N LYS A 258 -3.84 3.37 -3.29
CA LYS A 258 -3.86 4.74 -2.77
C LYS A 258 -2.85 5.58 -3.56
N TRP A 259 -1.70 5.89 -2.97
CA TRP A 259 -0.77 6.86 -3.57
C TRP A 259 0.05 6.30 -4.74
N LEU A 260 0.22 4.98 -4.85
CA LEU A 260 0.79 4.37 -6.08
C LEU A 260 -0.24 4.33 -7.23
N CYS A 261 -1.52 4.58 -6.96
CA CYS A 261 -2.59 4.56 -7.96
C CYS A 261 -2.70 3.23 -8.73
N ALA A 262 -2.30 2.11 -8.11
CA ALA A 262 -2.50 0.77 -8.66
C ALA A 262 -3.99 0.38 -8.66
N PRO A 263 -4.40 -0.70 -9.35
CA PRO A 263 -5.80 -1.12 -9.38
C PRO A 263 -6.38 -1.33 -7.99
N HIS A 264 -7.66 -0.98 -7.78
CA HIS A 264 -8.35 -1.29 -6.53
C HIS A 264 -8.27 -2.79 -6.22
N GLY A 265 -8.17 -3.13 -4.94
CA GLY A 265 -7.94 -4.53 -4.54
C GLY A 265 -6.48 -4.98 -4.69
N THR A 266 -5.52 -4.06 -4.61
CA THR A 266 -4.09 -4.37 -4.56
C THR A 266 -3.43 -3.82 -3.29
N GLY A 267 -2.49 -4.59 -2.76
CA GLY A 267 -1.72 -4.31 -1.56
C GLY A 267 -0.36 -5.01 -1.60
N MET A 268 0.47 -4.67 -0.63
CA MET A 268 1.78 -5.26 -0.45
C MET A 268 1.99 -5.54 1.03
N LEU A 269 2.43 -6.75 1.34
CA LEU A 269 2.94 -7.13 2.65
C LEU A 269 4.45 -7.31 2.53
N TYR A 270 5.20 -6.64 3.38
CA TYR A 270 6.62 -6.84 3.59
C TYR A 270 6.83 -7.56 4.93
N VAL A 271 7.63 -8.61 4.90
CA VAL A 271 8.10 -9.35 6.08
C VAL A 271 9.59 -9.52 5.95
N ARG A 272 10.35 -9.05 6.95
CA ARG A 272 11.80 -9.26 7.02
C ARG A 272 12.10 -10.76 6.89
N LYS A 273 13.09 -11.11 6.07
CA LYS A 273 13.34 -12.52 5.68
C LYS A 273 13.39 -13.51 6.85
N ASN A 274 14.09 -13.18 7.93
CA ASN A 274 14.22 -14.05 9.11
C ASN A 274 12.96 -14.15 9.99
N LYS A 275 11.90 -13.39 9.69
CA LYS A 275 10.61 -13.44 10.38
C LYS A 275 9.56 -14.26 9.62
N ILE A 276 9.82 -14.61 8.36
CA ILE A 276 8.89 -15.37 7.51
C ILE A 276 8.55 -16.75 8.11
N PRO A 277 9.49 -17.59 8.57
CA PRO A 277 9.16 -18.93 9.07
C PRO A 277 8.15 -18.94 10.20
N GLY A 278 8.31 -18.02 11.17
CA GLY A 278 7.51 -17.96 12.39
C GLY A 278 6.16 -17.22 12.26
N LEU A 279 5.79 -16.78 11.06
CA LEU A 279 4.55 -16.08 10.81
C LEU A 279 3.56 -16.98 10.05
N TRP A 280 2.38 -17.19 10.62
CA TRP A 280 1.30 -17.98 10.00
C TRP A 280 0.54 -17.18 8.93
N PRO A 281 0.18 -17.80 7.79
CA PRO A 281 -0.66 -17.16 6.80
C PRO A 281 -2.14 -17.15 7.24
N LEU A 282 -2.94 -16.25 6.68
CA LEU A 282 -4.38 -16.17 6.95
C LEU A 282 -5.15 -17.33 6.30
N GLN A 283 -4.71 -17.76 5.12
CA GLN A 283 -5.18 -18.94 4.40
C GLN A 283 -4.06 -19.97 4.37
N ALA A 284 -4.40 -21.25 4.51
CA ALA A 284 -3.41 -22.31 4.56
C ALA A 284 -2.60 -22.38 3.25
N SER A 285 -1.27 -22.43 3.38
CA SER A 285 -0.38 -22.77 2.27
C SER A 285 -0.36 -24.26 1.98
N ASN A 286 0.20 -24.64 0.83
CA ASN A 286 0.35 -26.03 0.42
C ASN A 286 1.21 -26.88 1.39
N GLU A 287 2.09 -26.24 2.15
CA GLU A 287 2.97 -26.85 3.14
C GLU A 287 2.93 -26.06 4.45
N CYS A 288 2.95 -26.78 5.57
CA CYS A 288 3.04 -26.18 6.91
C CYS A 288 4.47 -25.67 7.17
N GLY A 289 4.60 -24.49 7.80
CA GLY A 289 5.90 -23.93 8.16
C GLY A 289 6.78 -23.49 6.98
N LYS A 290 6.20 -23.32 5.78
CA LYS A 290 6.91 -22.89 4.56
C LYS A 290 7.73 -21.62 4.83
N ASP A 291 9.02 -21.66 4.50
CA ASP A 291 9.94 -20.50 4.55
C ASP A 291 9.99 -19.79 3.19
N ASP A 292 8.83 -19.31 2.75
CA ASP A 292 8.67 -18.55 1.51
C ASP A 292 7.59 -17.48 1.72
N ILE A 293 7.90 -16.24 1.39
CA ILE A 293 6.99 -15.10 1.49
C ILE A 293 5.68 -15.33 0.69
N ARG A 294 5.75 -16.14 -0.38
CA ARG A 294 4.60 -16.43 -1.25
C ARG A 294 3.49 -17.21 -0.53
N LYS A 295 3.77 -17.83 0.63
CA LYS A 295 2.74 -18.49 1.44
C LYS A 295 1.60 -17.55 1.88
N PHE A 296 1.87 -16.24 1.89
CA PHE A 296 0.89 -15.21 2.25
C PHE A 296 -0.03 -14.81 1.08
N GLU A 297 0.11 -15.42 -0.10
CA GLU A 297 -0.68 -15.12 -1.30
C GLU A 297 -1.73 -16.19 -1.63
N GLU A 298 -1.83 -17.23 -0.81
CA GLU A 298 -2.66 -18.41 -1.06
C GLU A 298 -4.15 -18.14 -0.78
N ILE A 299 -4.78 -17.31 -1.61
CA ILE A 299 -6.16 -16.82 -1.40
C ILE A 299 -7.23 -17.51 -2.26
N GLY A 300 -6.85 -18.55 -2.99
CA GLY A 300 -7.69 -19.18 -4.02
C GLY A 300 -7.76 -18.37 -5.33
N THR A 301 -8.54 -18.86 -6.29
CA THR A 301 -8.66 -18.25 -7.62
C THR A 301 -9.11 -16.79 -7.53
N HIS A 302 -8.31 -15.88 -8.11
CA HIS A 302 -8.58 -14.45 -8.11
C HIS A 302 -8.08 -13.82 -9.43
N PRO A 303 -8.65 -12.70 -9.92
CA PRO A 303 -8.23 -12.12 -11.19
C PRO A 303 -6.75 -11.74 -11.21
N ALA A 304 -6.00 -12.34 -12.14
CA ALA A 304 -4.58 -12.01 -12.32
C ALA A 304 -4.36 -10.55 -12.71
N ALA A 305 -5.34 -9.96 -13.41
CA ALA A 305 -5.29 -8.59 -13.89
C ALA A 305 -4.94 -7.54 -12.81
N ASN A 306 -5.43 -7.71 -11.58
CA ASN A 306 -5.22 -6.74 -10.50
C ASN A 306 -3.74 -6.60 -10.16
N TYR A 307 -3.04 -7.70 -9.90
CA TYR A 307 -1.63 -7.62 -9.54
C TYR A 307 -0.73 -7.37 -10.75
N LEU A 308 -1.11 -7.77 -11.97
CA LEU A 308 -0.31 -7.49 -13.15
C LEU A 308 -0.27 -6.00 -13.50
N ALA A 309 -1.41 -5.31 -13.41
CA ALA A 309 -1.50 -3.88 -13.69
C ALA A 309 -0.86 -2.98 -12.60
N ILE A 310 -0.37 -3.55 -11.47
CA ILE A 310 0.55 -2.84 -10.58
C ILE A 310 1.83 -2.44 -11.34
N GLY A 311 2.26 -3.26 -12.30
CA GLY A 311 3.40 -2.95 -13.16
C GLY A 311 3.21 -1.64 -13.92
N ASP A 312 2.02 -1.38 -14.47
CA ASP A 312 1.72 -0.14 -15.16
C ASP A 312 1.69 1.06 -14.20
N ALA A 313 1.20 0.85 -12.96
CA ALA A 313 1.17 1.88 -11.93
C ALA A 313 2.59 2.29 -11.48
N LEU A 314 3.53 1.33 -11.41
CA LEU A 314 4.95 1.61 -11.15
C LEU A 314 5.67 2.26 -12.35
N THR A 315 5.09 2.21 -13.54
CA THR A 315 5.66 2.85 -14.73
C THR A 315 5.22 4.30 -14.81
N PHE A 316 3.94 4.53 -14.55
CA PHE A 316 3.31 5.85 -14.47
C PHE A 316 3.98 6.69 -13.39
#